data_AF-A0A923INR3-F1
#
_entry.id   AF-A0A923INR3-F1
#
_cell.length_a   1.000
_cell.length_b   1.000
_cell.length_c   1.000
_cell.angle_alpha   90.00
_cell.angle_beta   90.00
_cell.angle_gamma   90.00
#
_symmetry.space_group_name_H-M   'P 1'
#
loop_
_entity.id
_entity.type
_entity.pdbx_description
1 polymer ?
#
loop_
_entity_poly.entity_id
_entity_poly.type
_entity_poly.pdbx_seq_one_letter_code
_entity_poly.pdbx_strand_id
1 'polypeptide(L)'
;MSIVTSHREEHEMKCIQCGIENPKQAKFCKKCGASQVIRTRCAHCNSENSGDATFCAECGEKLIPGQKAVKGTQRKCPNCARFNKLDALLCVACGEEIIRAPKENLQRQSSGPSFKTIALVIGIIFLFGLLIEIGTTVFKQDRSSQAPSTSDSVRQSFVGKVDEAQVIAVAKNFKCACDGCGEDSLETCTCDMPRGAVEEKNFIREKLSEGLTVEQVIELVDKKYGHRV
;
A
#
# COMPACT_ATOMS: atom_id res chain seq x y z
N MET A 1 -9.41 -53.37 6.54
CA MET A 1 -10.51 -52.61 5.90
C MET A 1 -10.36 -51.17 6.31
N SER A 2 -9.88 -50.32 5.40
CA SER A 2 -9.64 -48.91 5.63
C SER A 2 -10.94 -48.14 5.40
N ILE A 3 -11.45 -47.45 6.42
CA ILE A 3 -12.49 -46.43 6.24
C ILE A 3 -11.77 -45.09 6.33
N VAL A 4 -11.42 -44.54 5.16
CA VAL A 4 -10.99 -43.14 5.05
C VAL A 4 -12.28 -42.31 5.06
N THR A 5 -12.64 -41.76 6.21
CA THR A 5 -13.72 -40.77 6.29
C THR A 5 -13.23 -39.48 5.66
N SER A 6 -13.75 -39.19 4.47
CA SER A 6 -13.63 -37.91 3.80
C SER A 6 -14.18 -36.81 4.72
N HIS A 7 -13.29 -36.05 5.36
CA HIS A 7 -13.65 -34.79 5.99
C HIS A 7 -14.00 -33.80 4.87
N ARG A 8 -15.30 -33.64 4.57
CA ARG A 8 -15.78 -32.42 3.90
C ARG A 8 -15.41 -31.26 4.81
N GLU A 9 -14.61 -30.32 4.31
CA GLU A 9 -14.38 -29.03 4.95
C GLU A 9 -15.73 -28.32 5.12
N GLU A 10 -16.35 -28.46 6.29
CA GLU A 10 -17.47 -27.63 6.69
C GLU A 10 -16.94 -26.22 6.89
N HIS A 11 -16.98 -25.43 5.81
CA HIS A 11 -16.47 -24.08 5.82
C HIS A 11 -17.30 -23.23 6.80
N GLU A 12 -16.69 -22.84 7.91
CA GLU A 12 -17.33 -22.07 8.97
C GLU A 12 -17.46 -20.58 8.63
N MET A 13 -18.31 -19.87 9.36
CA MET A 13 -18.47 -18.41 9.30
C MET A 13 -18.49 -17.80 10.70
N LYS A 14 -17.94 -16.60 10.87
CA LYS A 14 -17.99 -15.86 12.14
C LYS A 14 -19.30 -15.08 12.27
N CYS A 15 -19.90 -15.14 13.45
CA CYS A 15 -21.11 -14.41 13.76
C CYS A 15 -20.89 -12.90 13.61
N ILE A 16 -21.77 -12.23 12.85
CA ILE A 16 -21.70 -10.78 12.62
C ILE A 16 -21.88 -9.91 13.89
N GLN A 17 -22.41 -10.50 14.98
CA GLN A 17 -22.66 -9.78 16.25
C GLN A 17 -21.63 -10.12 17.33
N CYS A 18 -21.26 -11.38 17.51
CA CYS A 18 -20.41 -11.81 18.63
C CYS A 18 -19.12 -12.53 18.22
N GLY A 19 -18.87 -12.65 16.91
CA GLY A 19 -17.61 -13.20 16.37
C GLY A 19 -17.44 -14.72 16.47
N ILE A 20 -18.34 -15.46 17.13
CA ILE A 20 -18.20 -16.92 17.27
C ILE A 20 -18.42 -17.66 15.95
N GLU A 21 -17.72 -18.78 15.77
CA GLU A 21 -17.87 -19.65 14.61
C GLU A 21 -19.20 -20.39 14.59
N ASN A 22 -19.83 -20.36 13.42
CA ASN A 22 -21.09 -21.04 13.10
C ASN A 22 -20.93 -21.77 11.75
N PRO A 23 -21.72 -22.83 11.52
CA PRO A 23 -21.83 -23.44 10.19
C PRO A 23 -22.21 -22.39 9.13
N LYS A 24 -21.69 -22.50 7.90
CA LYS A 24 -21.98 -21.53 6.81
C LYS A 24 -23.47 -21.34 6.52
N GLN A 25 -24.26 -22.38 6.72
CA GLN A 25 -25.70 -22.41 6.52
C GLN A 25 -26.51 -22.00 7.76
N ALA A 26 -25.85 -21.63 8.86
CA ALA A 26 -26.53 -21.23 10.09
C ALA A 26 -27.32 -19.94 9.86
N LYS A 27 -28.65 -20.01 10.00
CA LYS A 27 -29.53 -18.83 9.90
C LYS A 27 -29.45 -17.93 11.12
N PHE A 28 -29.08 -18.49 12.28
CA PHE A 28 -28.93 -17.80 13.56
C PHE A 28 -27.64 -18.22 14.24
N CYS A 29 -27.06 -17.33 15.04
CA CYS A 29 -25.86 -17.62 15.81
C CYS A 29 -26.16 -18.60 16.96
N LYS A 30 -25.37 -19.66 17.08
CA LYS A 30 -25.49 -20.68 18.14
C LYS A 30 -25.25 -20.13 19.56
N LYS A 31 -24.61 -18.97 19.68
CA LYS A 31 -24.31 -18.32 20.98
C LYS A 31 -25.27 -17.17 21.30
N CYS A 32 -25.40 -16.20 20.41
CA CYS A 32 -26.14 -14.96 20.70
C CYS A 32 -27.52 -14.88 20.04
N GLY A 33 -27.93 -15.88 19.24
CA GLY A 33 -29.24 -15.89 18.57
C GLY A 33 -29.39 -14.90 17.41
N ALA A 34 -28.39 -14.06 17.13
CA ALA A 34 -28.47 -13.08 16.05
C ALA A 34 -28.65 -13.76 14.68
N SER A 35 -29.56 -13.23 13.85
CA SER A 35 -29.74 -13.68 12.47
C SER A 35 -28.45 -13.46 11.67
N GLN A 36 -28.04 -14.47 10.91
CA GLN A 36 -26.89 -14.43 9.99
C GLN A 36 -27.34 -14.32 8.53
N VAL A 37 -28.65 -14.27 8.27
CA VAL A 37 -29.19 -14.12 6.93
C VAL A 37 -28.95 -12.69 6.45
N ILE A 38 -28.13 -12.54 5.42
CA ILE A 38 -27.91 -11.25 4.75
C ILE A 38 -29.21 -10.86 4.04
N ARG A 39 -29.66 -9.63 4.25
CA ARG A 39 -30.84 -9.04 3.60
C ARG A 39 -30.41 -7.93 2.67
N THR A 40 -31.16 -7.70 1.61
CA THR A 40 -30.95 -6.60 0.67
C THR A 40 -32.26 -5.83 0.48
N ARG A 41 -32.17 -4.50 0.42
CA ARG A 41 -33.34 -3.64 0.24
C ARG A 41 -33.45 -3.23 -1.23
N CYS A 42 -34.65 -3.32 -1.79
CA CYS A 42 -34.92 -2.92 -3.17
C CYS A 42 -34.79 -1.39 -3.30
N ALA A 43 -34.00 -0.90 -4.26
CA ALA A 43 -33.85 0.54 -4.47
C ALA A 43 -35.11 1.19 -5.09
N HIS A 44 -35.96 0.41 -5.74
CA HIS A 44 -37.18 0.90 -6.39
C HIS A 44 -38.38 0.99 -5.41
N CYS A 45 -38.64 -0.05 -4.62
CA CYS A 45 -39.81 -0.09 -3.73
C CYS A 45 -39.48 -0.22 -2.22
N ASN A 46 -38.20 -0.24 -1.86
CA ASN A 46 -37.72 -0.32 -0.48
C ASN A 46 -38.08 -1.60 0.31
N SER A 47 -38.61 -2.62 -0.35
CA SER A 47 -38.91 -3.91 0.27
C SER A 47 -37.63 -4.68 0.63
N GLU A 48 -37.72 -5.47 1.70
CA GLU A 48 -36.62 -6.30 2.18
C GLU A 48 -36.64 -7.68 1.50
N ASN A 49 -35.50 -8.07 0.93
CA ASN A 49 -35.34 -9.27 0.14
C ASN A 49 -34.16 -10.09 0.70
N SER A 50 -34.06 -11.36 0.30
CA SER A 50 -32.89 -12.18 0.61
C SER A 50 -31.63 -11.62 -0.07
N GLY A 51 -30.47 -11.71 0.58
CA GLY A 51 -29.21 -11.18 0.05
C GLY A 51 -28.73 -11.85 -1.26
N ASP A 52 -29.22 -13.06 -1.53
CA ASP A 52 -29.01 -13.84 -2.75
C ASP A 52 -30.15 -13.70 -3.78
N ALA A 53 -31.19 -12.92 -3.49
CA ALA A 53 -32.29 -12.69 -4.42
C ALA A 53 -31.82 -11.88 -5.65
N THR A 54 -32.18 -12.34 -6.85
CA THR A 54 -31.84 -11.67 -8.12
C THR A 54 -32.88 -10.63 -8.54
N PHE A 55 -34.14 -10.79 -8.10
CA PHE A 55 -35.24 -9.89 -8.38
C PHE A 55 -36.02 -9.60 -7.10
N CYS A 56 -36.64 -8.43 -7.04
CA CYS A 56 -37.47 -8.03 -5.93
C CYS A 56 -38.76 -8.86 -5.90
N ALA A 57 -39.05 -9.49 -4.77
CA ALA A 57 -40.27 -10.28 -4.60
C ALA A 57 -41.55 -9.44 -4.68
N GLU A 58 -41.45 -8.14 -4.37
CA GLU A 58 -42.59 -7.23 -4.31
C GLU A 58 -42.84 -6.46 -5.62
N CYS A 59 -41.79 -6.01 -6.31
CA CYS A 59 -41.94 -5.13 -7.48
C CYS A 59 -41.29 -5.66 -8.76
N GLY A 60 -40.64 -6.82 -8.72
CA GLY A 60 -39.97 -7.42 -9.88
C GLY A 60 -38.68 -6.73 -10.34
N GLU A 61 -38.32 -5.58 -9.77
CA GLU A 61 -37.09 -4.87 -10.10
C GLU A 61 -35.87 -5.77 -9.91
N LYS A 62 -34.92 -5.70 -10.85
CA LYS A 62 -33.70 -6.50 -10.75
C LYS A 62 -32.89 -6.01 -9.56
N LEU A 63 -32.77 -6.86 -8.55
CA LEU A 63 -31.89 -6.58 -7.44
C LEU A 63 -30.47 -6.74 -7.96
N ILE A 64 -29.62 -5.74 -7.75
CA ILE A 64 -28.19 -5.92 -7.94
C ILE A 64 -27.78 -6.85 -6.80
N PRO A 65 -27.53 -8.16 -7.06
CA PRO A 65 -27.12 -9.08 -6.02
C PRO A 65 -25.90 -8.48 -5.36
N GLY A 66 -25.80 -8.62 -4.03
CA GLY A 66 -24.69 -8.06 -3.27
C GLY A 66 -23.38 -8.35 -3.99
N GLN A 67 -22.85 -7.34 -4.69
CA GLN A 67 -21.59 -7.47 -5.39
C GLN A 67 -20.62 -7.90 -4.31
N LYS A 68 -19.99 -9.07 -4.49
CA LYS A 68 -18.78 -9.37 -3.73
C LYS A 68 -17.91 -8.14 -3.87
N ALA A 69 -17.57 -7.52 -2.76
CA ALA A 69 -16.78 -6.31 -2.77
C ALA A 69 -15.55 -6.55 -3.66
N VAL A 70 -15.39 -5.74 -4.70
CA VAL A 70 -14.11 -5.66 -5.38
C VAL A 70 -13.17 -4.99 -4.38
N LYS A 71 -12.27 -5.79 -3.79
CA LYS A 71 -11.33 -5.34 -2.76
C LYS A 71 -10.71 -4.01 -3.17
N GLY A 72 -10.78 -3.00 -2.30
CA GLY A 72 -10.12 -1.71 -2.49
C GLY A 72 -10.84 -0.67 -3.37
N THR A 73 -12.04 -0.95 -3.91
CA THR A 73 -12.79 0.05 -4.71
C THR A 73 -14.17 0.40 -4.13
N GLN A 74 -14.60 -0.31 -3.10
CA GLN A 74 -15.93 -0.15 -2.50
C GLN A 74 -15.86 -0.10 -0.98
N ARG A 75 -16.72 0.74 -0.37
CA ARG A 75 -16.93 0.88 1.08
C ARG A 75 -18.35 0.50 1.47
N LYS A 76 -18.50 -0.02 2.68
CA LYS A 76 -19.80 -0.40 3.25
C LYS A 76 -20.52 0.83 3.80
N CYS A 77 -21.78 1.02 3.43
CA CYS A 77 -22.64 2.04 4.03
C CYS A 77 -22.90 1.71 5.50
N PRO A 78 -22.73 2.66 6.44
CA PRO A 78 -22.96 2.43 7.87
C PRO A 78 -24.42 2.20 8.22
N ASN A 79 -25.36 2.78 7.46
CA ASN A 79 -26.79 2.65 7.70
C ASN A 79 -27.35 1.33 7.15
N CYS A 80 -27.18 1.06 5.84
CA CYS A 80 -27.82 -0.09 5.19
C CYS A 80 -26.88 -1.24 4.80
N ALA A 81 -25.59 -1.17 5.14
CA ALA A 81 -24.60 -2.20 4.82
C ALA A 81 -24.31 -2.46 3.32
N ARG A 82 -24.91 -1.70 2.39
CA ARG A 82 -24.62 -1.78 0.94
C ARG A 82 -23.19 -1.32 0.64
N PHE A 83 -22.49 -2.03 -0.25
CA PHE A 83 -21.23 -1.58 -0.82
C PHE A 83 -21.46 -0.46 -1.85
N ASN A 84 -20.79 0.67 -1.65
CA ASN A 84 -20.77 1.84 -2.52
C ASN A 84 -19.35 2.06 -3.02
N LYS A 85 -19.17 2.76 -4.14
CA LYS A 85 -17.82 3.16 -4.58
C LYS A 85 -17.14 4.05 -3.53
N LEU A 86 -15.82 4.04 -3.51
CA LEU A 86 -15.02 4.87 -2.58
C LEU A 86 -15.17 6.38 -2.80
N ASP A 87 -15.65 6.82 -3.95
CA ASP A 87 -15.95 8.22 -4.30
C ASP A 87 -17.43 8.58 -4.11
N ALA A 88 -18.30 7.62 -3.78
CA ALA A 88 -19.72 7.88 -3.58
C ALA A 88 -19.94 8.79 -2.36
N LEU A 89 -20.62 9.93 -2.58
CA LEU A 89 -20.99 10.89 -1.53
C LEU A 89 -22.23 10.43 -0.75
N LEU A 90 -23.13 9.74 -1.43
CA LEU A 90 -24.39 9.22 -0.90
C LEU A 90 -24.50 7.72 -1.17
N CYS A 91 -25.24 7.02 -0.32
CA CYS A 91 -25.55 5.62 -0.49
C CYS A 91 -26.52 5.41 -1.65
N VAL A 92 -26.12 4.65 -2.67
CA VAL A 92 -26.99 4.34 -3.82
C VAL A 92 -28.22 3.51 -3.44
N ALA A 93 -28.24 2.90 -2.25
CA ALA A 93 -29.34 2.06 -1.80
C ALA A 93 -30.28 2.73 -0.79
N CYS A 94 -29.77 3.58 0.09
CA CYS A 94 -30.59 4.17 1.17
C CYS A 94 -30.51 5.70 1.26
N GLY A 95 -29.75 6.36 0.39
CA GLY A 95 -29.61 7.82 0.37
C GLY A 95 -28.77 8.42 1.50
N GLU A 96 -28.29 7.61 2.45
CA GLU A 96 -27.42 8.06 3.56
C GLU A 96 -26.14 8.72 3.05
N GLU A 97 -25.68 9.79 3.69
CA GLU A 97 -24.37 10.39 3.40
C GLU A 97 -23.22 9.46 3.83
N ILE A 98 -22.26 9.24 2.92
CA ILE A 98 -21.09 8.39 3.14
C ILE A 98 -19.82 9.22 2.88
N ILE A 99 -19.61 10.29 3.66
CA ILE A 99 -18.51 11.24 3.47
C ILE A 99 -17.14 10.56 3.65
N ARG A 100 -16.23 10.75 2.68
CA ARG A 100 -15.01 11.59 2.80
C ARG A 100 -14.67 12.14 1.42
N ALA A 101 -14.93 13.43 1.19
CA ALA A 101 -14.27 14.15 0.13
C ALA A 101 -12.75 14.02 0.33
N PRO A 102 -11.95 13.80 -0.72
CA PRO A 102 -10.52 14.08 -0.62
C PRO A 102 -10.42 15.53 -0.16
N LYS A 103 -9.72 15.80 0.95
CA LYS A 103 -9.10 17.11 1.06
C LYS A 103 -8.08 17.13 -0.05
N GLU A 104 -8.44 17.68 -1.21
CA GLU A 104 -7.45 18.19 -2.14
C GLU A 104 -6.51 19.04 -1.29
N ASN A 105 -5.26 18.58 -1.18
CA ASN A 105 -4.18 19.44 -0.78
C ASN A 105 -3.96 20.39 -1.96
N LEU A 106 -4.80 21.42 -2.06
CA LEU A 106 -4.52 22.57 -2.92
C LEU A 106 -3.17 23.13 -2.44
N GLN A 107 -2.23 23.17 -3.38
CA GLN A 107 -0.95 23.87 -3.33
C GLN A 107 0.13 23.28 -2.42
N ARG A 108 0.84 22.28 -2.95
CA ARG A 108 2.31 22.33 -2.86
C ARG A 108 2.78 23.58 -3.59
N GLN A 109 2.98 24.68 -2.86
CA GLN A 109 3.89 25.72 -3.31
C GLN A 109 5.29 25.09 -3.34
N SER A 110 5.73 24.71 -4.54
CA SER A 110 7.13 24.38 -4.75
C SER A 110 7.94 25.66 -4.60
N SER A 111 8.40 25.95 -3.39
CA SER A 111 9.49 26.89 -3.13
C SER A 111 10.83 26.27 -3.58
N GLY A 112 10.91 25.90 -4.86
CA GLY A 112 12.18 25.60 -5.51
C GLY A 112 12.91 26.91 -5.83
N PRO A 113 14.26 26.91 -5.85
CA PRO A 113 15.01 28.07 -6.32
C PRO A 113 14.59 28.43 -7.75
N SER A 114 14.41 29.73 -8.03
CA SER A 114 14.01 30.22 -9.35
C SER A 114 15.00 29.75 -10.42
N PHE A 115 14.53 29.54 -11.65
CA PHE A 115 15.39 29.24 -12.80
C PHE A 115 16.54 30.23 -12.94
N LYS A 116 16.32 31.50 -12.55
CA LYS A 116 17.36 32.54 -12.48
C LYS A 116 18.47 32.19 -11.48
N THR A 117 18.12 31.64 -10.32
CA THR A 117 19.07 31.19 -9.30
C THR A 117 19.86 29.98 -9.77
N ILE A 118 19.19 29.01 -10.42
CA ILE A 118 19.85 27.82 -10.97
C ILE A 118 20.84 28.21 -12.08
N ALA A 119 20.43 29.09 -13.00
CA ALA A 119 21.30 29.58 -14.07
C ALA A 119 22.52 30.36 -13.54
N LEU A 120 22.34 31.15 -12.48
CA LEU A 120 23.42 31.91 -11.84
C LEU A 120 24.45 30.95 -11.20
N VAL A 121 24.00 29.96 -10.44
CA VAL A 121 24.88 28.97 -9.80
C VAL A 121 25.66 28.16 -10.84
N ILE A 122 24.99 27.72 -11.90
CA ILE A 122 25.64 27.01 -13.01
C ILE A 122 26.70 27.91 -13.67
N GLY A 123 26.39 29.17 -13.95
CA GLY A 123 27.33 30.13 -14.52
C GLY A 123 28.57 30.35 -13.65
N ILE A 124 28.39 30.45 -12.33
CA ILE A 124 29.49 30.57 -11.37
C ILE A 124 30.38 29.32 -11.39
N ILE A 125 29.80 28.12 -11.39
CA ILE A 125 30.55 26.85 -11.42
C ILE A 125 31.38 26.75 -12.70
N PHE A 126 30.81 27.09 -13.86
CA PHE A 126 31.54 27.10 -15.13
C PHE A 126 32.68 28.13 -15.13
N LEU A 127 32.47 29.30 -14.53
CA LEU A 127 33.47 30.36 -14.47
C LEU A 127 34.64 29.99 -13.53
N PHE A 128 34.36 29.39 -12.38
CA PHE A 128 35.39 28.83 -11.50
C PHE A 128 36.12 27.65 -12.15
N GLY A 129 35.42 26.78 -12.88
CA GLY A 129 36.04 25.68 -13.64
C GLY A 129 37.04 26.17 -14.69
N LEU A 130 36.65 27.20 -15.46
CA LEU A 130 37.54 27.84 -16.44
C LEU A 130 38.77 28.50 -15.80
N LEU A 131 38.61 29.14 -14.63
CA LEU A 131 39.73 29.75 -13.90
C LEU A 131 40.69 28.69 -13.34
N ILE A 132 40.18 27.53 -12.91
CA ILE A 132 41.00 26.41 -12.44
C ILE A 132 41.82 25.82 -13.60
N GLU A 133 41.22 25.63 -14.78
CA GLU A 133 41.97 25.15 -15.95
C GLU A 133 43.09 26.12 -16.36
N ILE A 134 42.81 27.43 -16.42
CA ILE A 134 43.83 28.45 -16.73
C ILE A 134 44.94 28.46 -15.66
N GLY A 135 44.59 28.34 -14.38
CA GLY A 135 45.56 28.27 -13.28
C GLY A 135 46.50 27.06 -13.36
N THR A 136 46.00 25.91 -13.80
CA THR A 136 46.82 24.69 -13.95
C THR A 136 47.77 24.71 -15.15
N THR A 137 47.53 25.58 -16.14
CA THR A 137 48.43 25.73 -17.30
C THR A 137 49.64 26.63 -17.04
N VAL A 138 49.62 27.44 -15.98
CA VAL A 138 50.72 28.37 -15.62
C VAL A 138 51.66 27.76 -14.56
N PHE A 139 51.20 26.78 -13.77
CA PHE A 139 51.98 26.13 -12.70
C PHE A 139 52.38 24.69 -13.09
N LYS A 140 53.22 24.55 -14.10
CA LYS A 140 53.94 23.29 -14.35
C LYS A 140 55.44 23.56 -14.48
N GLN A 141 56.05 23.87 -13.34
CA GLN A 141 57.50 23.84 -13.17
C GLN A 141 57.85 22.58 -12.35
N ASP A 142 58.53 21.66 -13.03
CA ASP A 142 59.36 20.56 -12.57
C ASP A 142 59.05 19.89 -11.22
N ARG A 143 58.56 18.64 -11.27
CA ARG A 143 59.15 17.59 -10.44
C ARG A 143 58.93 16.16 -10.95
N SER A 144 60.07 15.61 -11.35
CA SER A 144 60.53 14.22 -11.31
C SER A 144 59.70 13.20 -10.50
N SER A 145 59.42 12.08 -11.18
CA SER A 145 59.58 10.68 -10.75
C SER A 145 59.24 10.29 -9.30
N GLN A 146 58.17 9.51 -9.14
CA GLN A 146 58.21 8.18 -8.51
C GLN A 146 56.84 7.50 -8.58
N ALA A 147 56.82 6.25 -9.07
CA ALA A 147 55.84 5.26 -8.65
C ALA A 147 56.28 4.69 -7.28
N PRO A 148 55.36 4.17 -6.45
CA PRO A 148 55.10 2.75 -6.56
C PRO A 148 53.64 2.33 -6.40
N SER A 149 53.41 1.15 -6.97
CA SER A 149 52.33 0.20 -6.84
C SER A 149 51.94 -0.18 -5.40
N THR A 150 50.64 -0.16 -5.11
CA THR A 150 49.96 -1.24 -4.37
C THR A 150 48.56 -1.42 -4.96
N SER A 151 48.29 -2.64 -5.42
CA SER A 151 46.98 -3.08 -5.89
C SER A 151 46.12 -3.48 -4.71
N ASP A 152 45.32 -2.55 -4.19
CA ASP A 152 44.09 -2.86 -3.46
C ASP A 152 42.91 -2.40 -4.30
N SER A 153 42.55 -3.25 -5.26
CA SER A 153 41.19 -3.31 -5.81
C SER A 153 40.40 -4.11 -4.78
N VAL A 154 39.36 -3.63 -4.09
CA VAL A 154 38.17 -2.98 -4.62
C VAL A 154 37.60 -2.06 -3.52
N ARG A 155 37.88 -0.75 -3.60
CA ARG A 155 36.98 0.28 -3.07
C ARG A 155 36.23 0.86 -4.24
N GLN A 156 35.15 0.21 -4.63
CA GLN A 156 34.27 0.74 -5.66
C GLN A 156 33.29 1.72 -5.00
N SER A 157 33.56 3.00 -5.27
CA SER A 157 32.70 4.17 -5.24
C SER A 157 31.21 3.87 -5.02
N PHE A 158 30.76 4.05 -3.78
CA PHE A 158 29.38 3.85 -3.36
C PHE A 158 28.63 5.19 -3.38
N VAL A 159 28.17 5.61 -4.55
CA VAL A 159 27.06 6.58 -4.66
C VAL A 159 26.28 6.25 -5.94
N GLY A 160 24.99 5.93 -5.79
CA GLY A 160 24.02 6.20 -6.87
C GLY A 160 23.05 5.08 -7.24
N LYS A 161 23.05 3.92 -6.58
CA LYS A 161 21.96 2.95 -6.72
C LYS A 161 21.81 2.19 -5.42
N VAL A 162 20.68 2.38 -4.73
CA VAL A 162 20.32 1.51 -3.60
C VAL A 162 20.34 0.08 -4.13
N ASP A 163 21.10 -0.78 -3.46
CA ASP A 163 21.12 -2.19 -3.81
C ASP A 163 19.73 -2.78 -3.52
N GLU A 164 19.02 -3.18 -4.57
CA GLU A 164 17.68 -3.75 -4.45
C GLU A 164 17.70 -5.05 -3.62
N ALA A 165 18.86 -5.72 -3.52
CA ALA A 165 19.03 -6.85 -2.61
C ALA A 165 18.89 -6.44 -1.13
N GLN A 166 19.31 -5.22 -0.75
CA GLN A 166 19.11 -4.70 0.60
C GLN A 166 17.64 -4.36 0.86
N VAL A 167 16.92 -3.85 -0.14
CA VAL A 167 15.48 -3.59 -0.05
C VAL A 167 14.73 -4.89 0.20
N ILE A 168 15.06 -5.95 -0.54
CA ILE A 168 14.52 -7.30 -0.36
C ILE A 168 14.88 -7.84 1.04
N ALA A 169 16.13 -7.67 1.48
CA ALA A 169 16.60 -8.13 2.78
C ALA A 169 15.86 -7.48 3.95
N VAL A 170 15.41 -6.23 3.82
CA VAL A 170 14.50 -5.59 4.79
C VAL A 170 13.09 -6.14 4.62
N ALA A 171 12.56 -6.15 3.39
CA ALA A 171 11.17 -6.47 3.09
C ALA A 171 10.75 -7.89 3.52
N LYS A 172 11.65 -8.88 3.44
CA LYS A 172 11.34 -10.26 3.85
C LYS A 172 10.95 -10.42 5.33
N ASN A 173 11.30 -9.44 6.18
CA ASN A 173 10.96 -9.46 7.61
C ASN A 173 9.57 -8.91 7.91
N PHE A 174 8.78 -8.55 6.89
CA PHE A 174 7.47 -7.92 7.08
C PHE A 174 6.40 -8.56 6.21
N LYS A 175 5.18 -8.57 6.74
CA LYS A 175 3.96 -8.73 5.95
C LYS A 175 3.51 -7.34 5.47
N CYS A 176 2.91 -7.28 4.30
CA CYS A 176 2.39 -6.02 3.78
C CYS A 176 1.27 -5.44 4.68
N ALA A 177 1.37 -4.16 5.02
CA ALA A 177 0.46 -3.46 5.94
C ALA A 177 -0.82 -2.91 5.28
N CYS A 178 -1.08 -3.27 4.01
CA CYS A 178 -2.19 -2.77 3.19
C CYS A 178 -3.60 -3.19 3.69
N ASP A 179 -3.71 -4.07 4.69
CA ASP A 179 -4.93 -4.77 5.17
C ASP A 179 -5.77 -5.51 4.10
N GLY A 180 -5.45 -5.39 2.81
CA GLY A 180 -6.16 -5.99 1.68
C GLY A 180 -5.50 -7.23 1.08
N CYS A 181 -4.19 -7.37 1.27
CA CYS A 181 -3.33 -8.36 0.64
C CYS A 181 -3.25 -9.68 1.42
N GLY A 182 -3.95 -9.79 2.55
CA GLY A 182 -4.15 -11.07 3.24
C GLY A 182 -2.88 -11.68 3.82
N GLU A 183 -1.98 -10.84 4.36
CA GLU A 183 -0.71 -11.23 4.98
C GLU A 183 0.40 -11.69 4.01
N ASP A 184 0.32 -11.35 2.73
CA ASP A 184 1.42 -11.55 1.79
C ASP A 184 2.74 -10.93 2.31
N SER A 185 3.85 -11.63 2.08
CA SER A 185 5.19 -11.10 2.35
C SER A 185 5.40 -9.79 1.60
N LEU A 186 5.93 -8.78 2.31
CA LEU A 186 6.25 -7.49 1.71
C LEU A 186 7.25 -7.66 0.55
N GLU A 187 8.16 -8.63 0.62
CA GLU A 187 9.11 -8.95 -0.46
C GLU A 187 8.40 -9.19 -1.80
N THR A 188 7.36 -10.02 -1.81
CA THR A 188 6.68 -10.45 -3.04
C THR A 188 5.46 -9.59 -3.38
N CYS A 189 4.92 -8.83 -2.42
CA CYS A 189 3.74 -8.02 -2.65
C CYS A 189 4.05 -6.80 -3.54
N THR A 190 3.14 -6.48 -4.47
CA THR A 190 3.27 -5.38 -5.44
C THR A 190 2.08 -4.42 -5.39
N CYS A 191 1.34 -4.37 -4.28
CA CYS A 191 0.14 -3.55 -4.17
C CYS A 191 0.47 -2.04 -4.04
N ASP A 192 -0.34 -1.22 -4.71
CA ASP A 192 -0.27 0.24 -4.67
C ASP A 192 -1.50 0.82 -3.94
N MET A 193 -1.77 0.28 -2.76
CA MET A 193 -2.81 0.77 -1.84
C MET A 193 -2.17 1.67 -0.77
N PRO A 194 -2.94 2.51 -0.06
CA PRO A 194 -2.42 3.28 1.07
C PRO A 194 -1.76 2.34 2.11
N ARG A 195 -0.54 2.66 2.55
CA ARG A 195 0.28 1.78 3.39
C ARG A 195 0.54 0.40 2.77
N GLY A 196 0.56 0.32 1.43
CA GLY A 196 0.82 -0.90 0.68
C GLY A 196 2.28 -1.09 0.29
N ALA A 197 2.56 -2.20 -0.37
CA ALA A 197 3.91 -2.67 -0.65
C ALA A 197 4.75 -1.69 -1.48
N VAL A 198 4.15 -0.97 -2.42
CA VAL A 198 4.86 0.07 -3.18
C VAL A 198 5.33 1.21 -2.26
N GLU A 199 4.46 1.70 -1.37
CA GLU A 199 4.80 2.76 -0.41
C GLU A 199 5.87 2.28 0.58
N GLU A 200 5.68 1.10 1.17
CA GLU A 200 6.61 0.51 2.14
C GLU A 200 7.99 0.27 1.53
N LYS A 201 8.08 -0.30 0.31
CA LYS A 201 9.35 -0.51 -0.39
C LYS A 201 10.03 0.81 -0.78
N ASN A 202 9.26 1.82 -1.16
CA ASN A 202 9.81 3.15 -1.44
C ASN A 202 10.39 3.79 -0.18
N PHE A 203 9.72 3.63 0.96
CA PHE A 203 10.26 4.07 2.25
C PHE A 203 11.57 3.34 2.60
N ILE A 204 11.64 2.02 2.39
CA ILE A 204 12.87 1.25 2.60
C ILE A 204 14.01 1.78 1.71
N ARG A 205 13.73 1.99 0.41
CA ARG A 205 14.72 2.55 -0.54
C ARG A 205 15.21 3.93 -0.11
N GLU A 206 14.30 4.81 0.30
CA GLU A 206 14.64 6.15 0.80
C GLU A 206 15.61 6.04 1.99
N LYS A 207 15.30 5.21 2.99
CA LYS A 207 16.12 5.10 4.20
C LYS A 207 17.48 4.44 3.96
N LEU A 208 17.55 3.45 3.07
CA LEU A 208 18.83 2.90 2.62
C LEU A 208 19.66 3.94 1.84
N SER A 209 19.01 4.79 1.02
CA SER A 209 19.70 5.86 0.29
C SER A 209 20.24 6.98 1.18
N GLU A 210 19.64 7.17 2.36
CA GLU A 210 20.13 8.07 3.42
C GLU A 210 21.35 7.49 4.16
N GLY A 211 21.77 6.26 3.86
CA GLY A 211 22.94 5.60 4.45
C GLY A 211 22.65 4.83 5.73
N LEU A 212 21.38 4.55 6.07
CA LEU A 212 21.02 3.71 7.21
C LEU A 212 21.32 2.23 6.92
N THR A 213 21.66 1.48 7.96
CA THR A 213 21.88 0.03 7.84
C THR A 213 20.56 -0.73 7.71
N VAL A 214 20.61 -1.95 7.18
CA VAL A 214 19.44 -2.83 7.04
C VAL A 214 18.71 -2.98 8.38
N GLU A 215 19.43 -3.18 9.48
CA GLU A 215 18.87 -3.34 10.82
C GLU A 215 18.15 -2.07 11.29
N GLN A 216 18.75 -0.89 11.07
CA GLN A 216 18.12 0.38 11.42
C GLN A 216 16.83 0.62 10.61
N VAL A 217 16.85 0.28 9.32
CA VAL A 217 15.66 0.42 8.46
C VAL A 217 14.56 -0.56 8.88
N ILE A 218 14.89 -1.80 9.25
CA ILE A 218 13.92 -2.76 9.78
C ILE A 218 13.22 -2.17 11.02
N GLU A 219 13.96 -1.61 11.99
CA GLU A 219 13.34 -0.97 13.17
C GLU A 219 12.42 0.21 12.81
N LEU A 220 12.80 1.01 11.81
CA LEU A 220 11.98 2.12 11.34
C LEU A 220 10.70 1.66 10.61
N VAL A 221 10.79 0.59 9.82
CA VAL A 221 9.64 -0.01 9.13
C VAL A 221 8.66 -0.57 10.16
N ASP A 222 9.14 -1.32 11.16
CA ASP A 222 8.29 -1.88 12.21
C ASP A 222 7.59 -0.79 13.03
N LYS A 223 8.31 0.29 13.36
CA LYS A 223 7.73 1.43 14.06
C LYS A 223 6.67 2.18 13.24
N LYS A 224 6.84 2.27 11.92
CA LYS A 224 5.98 3.07 11.03
C LYS A 224 4.81 2.27 10.44
N TYR A 225 5.05 1.02 10.07
CA TYR A 225 4.11 0.14 9.38
C TYR A 225 3.69 -1.03 10.25
N GLY A 226 4.58 -1.59 11.07
CA GLY A 226 4.32 -2.77 11.90
C GLY A 226 4.48 -4.06 11.11
N HIS A 227 3.75 -5.11 11.53
CA HIS A 227 3.62 -6.39 10.79
C HIS A 227 4.94 -7.15 10.54
N ARG A 228 5.93 -7.00 11.43
CA ARG A 228 7.14 -7.84 11.42
C ARG A 228 6.80 -9.33 11.59
N VAL A 229 7.51 -10.19 10.86
CA VAL A 229 7.45 -11.67 10.95
C VAL A 229 8.70 -12.28 11.55
#